data_AF-A0A1Y2M9V4-F1
#
_entry.id   AF-A0A1Y2M9V4-F1
#
_cell.length_a   1.000
_cell.length_b   1.000
_cell.length_c   1.000
_cell.angle_alpha   90.00
_cell.angle_beta   90.00
_cell.angle_gamma   90.00
#
_symmetry.space_group_name_H-M   'P 1'
#
loop_
_entity.id
_entity.type
_entity.pdbx_description
1 polymer ?
#
loop_
_entity_poly.entity_id
_entity_poly.type
_entity_poly.pdbx_seq_one_letter_code
_entity_poly.pdbx_strand_id
1 'polypeptide(L)'
;MCISTFITLATFLPLLFRLGLTSPIPQNGTVHALAQVYPDPAPSSGNISWIHDPSIIYEGGTYWRFSTSGNIAVATAPSITGPWKYEGALLRNGTKIQIAAGQDVWGKSLFPLEC
;
A
#
# COMPACT_ATOMS: atom_id res chain seq x y z
N MET A 1 -47.19 -52.26 11.13
CA MET A 1 -46.82 -51.28 12.17
C MET A 1 -45.34 -50.94 12.03
N CYS A 2 -44.97 -49.94 11.22
CA CYS A 2 -43.55 -49.51 11.11
C CYS A 2 -43.39 -48.07 10.62
N ILE A 3 -44.44 -47.24 10.75
CA ILE A 3 -44.45 -45.84 10.25
C ILE A 3 -44.62 -44.85 11.41
N SER A 4 -44.97 -45.32 12.62
CA SER A 4 -45.24 -44.47 13.78
C SER A 4 -44.02 -44.13 14.64
N THR A 5 -42.86 -44.76 14.40
CA THR A 5 -41.62 -44.52 15.18
C THR A 5 -40.66 -43.51 14.56
N PHE A 6 -40.90 -43.06 13.32
CA PHE A 6 -40.03 -42.08 12.66
C PHE A 6 -40.44 -40.63 12.85
N ILE A 7 -41.67 -40.34 13.27
CA ILE A 7 -42.15 -38.96 13.43
C ILE A 7 -41.84 -38.40 14.82
N THR A 8 -41.62 -39.25 15.83
CA THR A 8 -41.31 -38.79 17.20
C THR A 8 -39.87 -38.32 17.39
N LEU A 9 -38.95 -38.64 16.47
CA LEU A 9 -37.55 -38.20 16.57
C LEU A 9 -37.30 -36.83 15.90
N ALA A 10 -38.16 -36.42 14.97
CA ALA A 10 -37.97 -35.21 14.18
C ALA A 10 -38.46 -33.92 14.85
N THR A 11 -39.27 -34.00 15.92
CA THR A 11 -39.77 -32.81 16.65
C THR A 11 -39.02 -32.51 17.94
N PHE A 12 -38.13 -33.40 18.40
CA PHE A 12 -37.29 -33.17 19.60
C PHE A 12 -35.86 -32.72 19.29
N LEU A 13 -35.46 -32.69 18.01
CA LEU A 13 -34.15 -32.16 17.61
C LEU A 13 -33.92 -30.66 17.95
N PRO A 14 -34.93 -29.76 18.01
CA PRO A 14 -34.65 -28.38 18.43
C PRO A 14 -34.54 -28.23 19.95
N LEU A 15 -34.80 -29.27 20.76
CA LEU A 15 -34.69 -29.20 22.22
C LEU A 15 -33.29 -29.62 22.73
N LEU A 16 -32.57 -30.46 21.99
CA LEU A 16 -31.15 -30.74 22.26
C LEU A 16 -30.24 -29.53 22.02
N PHE A 17 -30.68 -28.56 21.22
CA PHE A 17 -29.96 -27.30 21.02
C PHE A 17 -30.11 -26.30 22.19
N ARG A 18 -30.98 -26.55 23.17
CA ARG A 18 -31.21 -25.68 24.34
C ARG A 18 -30.60 -26.17 25.66
N LEU A 19 -29.92 -27.31 25.68
CA LEU A 19 -29.11 -27.77 26.82
C LEU A 19 -27.64 -27.67 26.44
N GLY A 20 -27.07 -26.48 26.62
CA GLY A 20 -25.75 -26.07 26.14
C GLY A 20 -24.60 -27.06 26.35
N LEU A 21 -24.29 -27.83 25.31
CA LEU A 21 -23.12 -28.73 25.24
C LEU A 21 -22.24 -28.52 24.00
N THR A 22 -22.50 -27.48 23.22
CA THR A 22 -21.48 -26.91 22.34
C THR A 22 -21.27 -25.47 22.75
N SER A 23 -20.32 -25.24 23.65
CA SER A 23 -19.66 -23.94 23.69
C SER A 23 -19.30 -23.57 22.23
N PRO A 24 -19.57 -22.35 21.76
CA PRO A 24 -19.02 -21.94 20.47
C PRO A 24 -17.52 -22.24 20.54
N ILE A 25 -17.00 -23.01 19.59
CA ILE A 25 -15.56 -23.16 19.44
C ILE A 25 -15.05 -21.73 19.39
N PRO A 26 -14.20 -21.27 20.33
CA PRO A 26 -13.61 -19.96 20.18
C PRO A 26 -12.94 -19.97 18.81
N GLN A 27 -13.33 -19.05 17.93
CA GLN A 27 -12.68 -18.86 16.62
C GLN A 27 -11.19 -18.50 16.78
N ASN A 28 -10.68 -18.43 18.02
CA ASN A 28 -9.27 -18.42 18.36
C ASN A 28 -8.61 -19.80 18.22
N GLY A 29 -8.94 -20.55 17.16
CA GLY A 29 -8.04 -21.55 16.62
C GLY A 29 -6.82 -20.79 16.10
N THR A 30 -5.76 -20.74 16.91
CA THR A 30 -4.49 -20.09 16.60
C THR A 30 -3.80 -20.79 15.43
N VAL A 31 -4.25 -20.52 14.21
CA VAL A 31 -3.32 -20.10 13.17
C VAL A 31 -3.47 -18.59 13.14
N HIS A 32 -2.70 -17.92 14.01
CA HIS A 32 -2.31 -16.56 13.72
C HIS A 32 -1.70 -16.64 12.31
N ALA A 33 -2.42 -16.13 11.31
CA ALA A 33 -1.80 -15.73 10.06
C ALA A 33 -0.50 -15.04 10.48
N LEU A 34 0.65 -15.54 9.99
CA LEU A 34 1.92 -14.89 10.27
C LEU A 34 1.71 -13.41 9.95
N ALA A 35 1.64 -12.58 10.98
CA ALA A 35 1.46 -11.16 10.79
C ALA A 35 2.68 -10.74 9.96
N GLN A 36 2.47 -10.45 8.68
CA GLN A 36 3.53 -9.86 7.86
C GLN A 36 3.84 -8.52 8.52
N VAL A 37 4.92 -8.49 9.29
CA VAL A 37 5.48 -7.25 9.81
C VAL A 37 6.09 -6.55 8.61
N TYR A 38 5.44 -5.48 8.17
CA TYR A 38 6.06 -4.59 7.19
C TYR A 38 7.16 -3.81 7.91
N PRO A 39 8.37 -3.73 7.33
CA PRO A 39 9.40 -2.87 7.91
C PRO A 39 8.91 -1.41 7.86
N ASP A 40 9.34 -0.62 8.84
CA ASP A 40 9.20 0.82 8.77
C ASP A 40 9.81 1.34 7.45
N PRO A 41 9.35 2.49 6.93
CA PRO A 41 9.96 3.11 5.77
C PRO A 41 11.47 3.21 5.93
N ALA A 42 12.20 2.80 4.89
CA ALA A 42 13.65 2.88 4.91
C ALA A 42 14.12 4.31 5.21
N PRO A 43 15.22 4.49 5.97
CA PRO A 43 15.72 5.82 6.29
C PRO A 43 16.06 6.60 5.01
N SER A 44 15.74 7.89 5.02
CA SER A 44 16.07 8.81 3.94
C SER A 44 16.84 10.01 4.51
N SER A 45 17.85 10.47 3.78
CA SER A 45 18.75 11.55 4.21
C SER A 45 18.97 12.59 3.10
N GLY A 46 19.50 13.75 3.47
CA GLY A 46 19.71 14.88 2.55
C GLY A 46 18.46 15.75 2.38
N ASN A 47 18.21 16.22 1.15
CA ASN A 47 17.02 16.99 0.80
C ASN A 47 15.80 16.06 0.75
N ILE A 48 15.04 16.07 1.84
CA ILE A 48 13.84 15.24 2.03
C ILE A 48 12.57 16.09 2.29
N SER A 49 12.63 17.41 2.07
CA SER A 49 11.49 18.28 2.31
C SER A 49 10.49 18.24 1.15
N TRP A 50 9.19 18.26 1.46
CA TRP A 50 8.10 18.41 0.49
C TRP A 50 8.08 17.37 -0.64
N ILE A 51 8.35 16.11 -0.31
CA ILE A 51 8.32 15.00 -1.27
C ILE A 51 6.89 14.48 -1.41
N HIS A 52 6.25 14.82 -2.53
CA HIS A 52 4.94 14.30 -2.92
C HIS A 52 5.06 13.43 -4.18
N ASP A 53 4.33 12.31 -4.20
CA ASP A 53 4.24 11.33 -5.29
C ASP A 53 5.62 10.99 -5.91
N PRO A 54 6.59 10.48 -5.13
CA PRO A 54 7.92 10.21 -5.66
C PRO A 54 7.88 9.09 -6.72
N SER A 55 8.57 9.32 -7.83
CA SER A 55 8.95 8.28 -8.78
C SER A 55 10.47 8.22 -8.82
N ILE A 56 11.03 7.02 -8.68
CA ILE A 56 12.48 6.80 -8.59
C ILE A 56 12.92 5.86 -9.70
N ILE A 57 14.00 6.24 -10.39
CA ILE A 57 14.72 5.36 -11.32
C ILE A 57 16.18 5.24 -10.90
N TYR A 58 16.83 4.18 -11.34
CA TYR A 58 18.27 3.98 -11.17
C TYR A 58 18.92 3.85 -12.54
N GLU A 59 19.90 4.69 -12.82
CA GLU A 59 20.60 4.75 -14.10
C GLU A 59 22.08 5.06 -13.86
N GLY A 60 22.96 4.23 -14.43
CA GLY A 60 24.40 4.51 -14.47
C GLY A 60 25.07 4.75 -13.11
N GLY A 61 24.61 4.09 -12.04
CA GLY A 61 25.16 4.30 -10.70
C GLY A 61 24.48 5.39 -9.88
N THR A 62 23.47 6.06 -10.43
CA THR A 62 22.79 7.19 -9.77
C THR A 62 21.31 6.90 -9.62
N TYR A 63 20.77 7.17 -8.43
CA TYR A 63 19.33 7.22 -8.20
C TYR A 63 18.80 8.60 -8.55
N TRP A 64 17.72 8.64 -9.31
CA TRP A 64 16.99 9.86 -9.65
C TRP A 64 15.60 9.79 -9.06
N ARG A 65 15.24 10.80 -8.26
CA ARG A 65 13.90 10.96 -7.70
C ARG A 65 13.24 12.18 -8.31
N PHE A 66 12.00 11.98 -8.73
CA PHE A 66 11.14 13.01 -9.25
C PHE A 66 9.97 13.17 -8.29
N SER A 67 9.69 14.40 -7.84
CA SER A 67 8.62 14.72 -6.90
C SER A 67 7.63 15.73 -7.52
N THR A 68 6.38 15.66 -7.08
CA THR A 68 5.35 16.66 -7.40
C THR A 68 5.82 18.02 -6.90
N SER A 69 5.32 19.07 -7.53
CA SER A 69 5.65 20.46 -7.30
C SER A 69 6.95 21.01 -7.85
N GLY A 70 6.99 22.34 -7.94
CA GLY A 70 8.15 23.08 -8.43
C GLY A 70 8.49 22.75 -9.88
N ASN A 71 7.47 22.58 -10.74
CA ASN A 71 7.66 22.16 -12.14
C ASN A 71 8.35 20.79 -12.28
N ILE A 72 7.95 19.86 -11.41
CA ILE A 72 8.53 18.52 -11.22
C ILE A 72 9.95 18.62 -10.67
N ALA A 73 10.06 18.61 -9.34
CA ALA A 73 11.33 18.62 -8.63
C ALA A 73 12.15 17.35 -8.90
N VAL A 74 13.43 17.52 -9.24
CA VAL A 74 14.39 16.44 -9.49
C VAL A 74 15.44 16.43 -8.38
N ALA A 75 15.75 15.26 -7.86
CA ALA A 75 16.85 15.04 -6.93
C ALA A 75 17.65 13.79 -7.30
N THR A 76 18.94 13.79 -7.00
CA THR A 76 19.84 12.65 -7.21
C THR A 76 20.34 12.09 -5.89
N ALA A 77 20.72 10.81 -5.86
CA ALA A 77 21.42 10.23 -4.72
C ALA A 77 22.36 9.10 -5.18
N PRO A 78 23.47 8.87 -4.45
CA PRO A 78 24.35 7.71 -4.69
C PRO A 78 23.74 6.41 -4.14
N SER A 79 22.75 6.48 -3.26
CA SER A 79 22.03 5.36 -2.65
C SER A 79 20.55 5.70 -2.53
N ILE A 80 19.69 4.67 -2.52
CA ILE A 80 18.23 4.83 -2.31
C ILE A 80 17.88 5.51 -0.97
N THR A 81 18.75 5.37 0.03
CA THR A 81 18.63 6.03 1.35
C THR A 81 19.14 7.47 1.37
N GLY A 82 19.62 7.98 0.23
CA GLY A 82 20.26 9.29 0.10
C GLY A 82 21.79 9.23 0.25
N PRO A 83 22.46 10.36 0.52
CA PRO A 83 21.85 11.68 0.67
C PRO A 83 21.25 12.18 -0.64
N TRP A 84 19.98 12.58 -0.61
CA TRP A 84 19.31 13.16 -1.76
C TRP A 84 19.77 14.61 -1.95
N LYS A 85 20.19 14.96 -3.17
CA LYS A 85 20.60 16.31 -3.57
C LYS A 85 19.60 16.86 -4.58
N TYR A 86 19.07 18.05 -4.34
CA TYR A 86 18.16 18.71 -5.27
C TYR A 86 18.92 19.21 -6.51
N GLU A 87 18.43 18.89 -7.70
CA GLU A 87 19.02 19.29 -8.99
C GLU A 87 18.20 20.34 -9.74
N GLY A 88 17.03 20.73 -9.21
CA GLY A 88 16.14 21.71 -9.83
C GLY A 88 14.85 21.13 -10.39
N ALA A 89 14.16 21.93 -11.19
CA ALA A 89 12.94 21.53 -11.88
C ALA A 89 13.25 20.79 -13.19
N LEU A 90 12.47 19.75 -13.50
CA LEU A 90 12.50 19.09 -14.81
C LEU A 90 11.97 20.04 -15.89
N LEU A 91 10.84 20.71 -15.62
CA LEU A 91 10.20 21.66 -16.54
C LEU A 91 10.68 23.09 -16.22
N ARG A 92 11.93 23.40 -16.55
CA ARG A 92 12.56 24.69 -16.21
C ARG A 92 11.80 25.93 -16.70
N ASN A 93 11.10 25.80 -17.84
CA ASN A 93 10.31 26.87 -18.45
C ASN A 93 8.81 26.73 -18.18
N GLY A 94 8.44 25.92 -17.19
CA GLY A 94 7.05 25.58 -16.90
C GLY A 94 6.48 24.53 -17.85
N THR A 95 5.26 24.09 -17.53
CA THR A 95 4.49 23.18 -18.37
C THR A 95 3.78 23.94 -19.50
N LYS A 96 3.50 23.26 -20.60
CA LYS A 96 2.60 23.76 -21.67
C LYS A 96 1.14 23.52 -21.36
N ILE A 97 0.85 22.64 -20.40
CA ILE A 97 -0.51 22.37 -19.95
C ILE A 97 -1.00 23.60 -19.20
N GLN A 98 -2.22 24.03 -19.50
CA GLN A 98 -2.86 25.12 -18.78
C GLN A 98 -3.25 24.64 -17.38
N ILE A 99 -2.69 25.27 -16.36
CA ILE A 99 -2.94 24.95 -14.97
C ILE A 99 -3.65 26.14 -14.33
N ALA A 100 -4.71 25.87 -13.58
CA ALA A 100 -5.41 26.92 -12.83
C ALA A 100 -4.49 27.55 -11.79
N ALA A 101 -4.73 28.82 -11.45
CA ALA A 101 -3.92 29.51 -10.45
C ALA A 101 -3.90 28.73 -9.12
N GLY A 102 -2.71 28.54 -8.56
CA GLY A 102 -2.50 27.79 -7.31
C GLY A 102 -2.58 26.26 -7.44
N GLN A 103 -2.69 25.72 -8.65
CA GLN A 103 -2.56 24.29 -8.92
C GLN A 103 -1.16 23.96 -9.45
N ASP A 104 -0.81 22.67 -9.49
CA ASP A 104 0.52 22.19 -9.89
C ASP A 104 0.42 20.97 -10.82
N VAL A 105 1.54 20.54 -11.40
CA VAL A 105 1.64 19.28 -12.15
C VAL A 105 1.83 18.11 -11.18
N TRP A 106 0.90 17.14 -11.21
CA TRP A 106 0.84 16.04 -10.23
C TRP A 106 0.98 14.67 -10.90
N GLY A 107 1.28 13.66 -10.09
CA GLY A 107 1.05 12.25 -10.48
C GLY A 107 1.87 11.77 -11.67
N LYS A 108 3.19 11.96 -11.61
CA LYS A 108 4.10 11.46 -12.66
C LYS A 108 4.54 10.02 -12.37
N SER A 109 4.70 9.26 -13.44
CA SER A 109 5.32 7.93 -13.41
C SER A 109 6.44 7.88 -14.44
N LEU A 110 7.54 7.22 -14.10
CA LEU A 110 8.70 7.06 -14.96
C LEU A 110 8.94 5.57 -15.16
N PHE A 111 9.20 5.21 -16.41
CA PHE A 111 9.52 3.85 -16.81
C PHE A 111 10.78 3.91 -17.68
N PRO A 112 11.88 3.27 -17.28
CA PRO A 112 13.03 3.09 -18.15
C PRO A 112 12.59 2.34 -19.40
N LEU A 113 12.93 2.87 -20.58
CA LEU A 113 12.75 2.14 -21.83
C LEU A 113 14.07 1.45 -22.14
N GLU A 114 14.03 0.12 -22.27
CA GLU A 114 15.14 -0.60 -22.87
C GLU A 114 15.07 -0.37 -24.39
N CYS A 115 16.19 0.06 -24.97
CA CYS A 115 16.35 0.22 -26.42
C CYS A 115 16.70 -1.13 -27.07
#